data_AF-A0A379VQL0-F1
#
_entry.id   AF-A0A379VQL0-F1
#
_cell.length_a   1.000
_cell.length_b   1.000
_cell.length_c   1.000
_cell.angle_alpha   90.00
_cell.angle_beta   90.00
_cell.angle_gamma   90.00
#
_symmetry.space_group_name_H-M   'P 1'
#
loop_
_entity.id
_entity.type
_entity.pdbx_description
1 polymer ?
#
loop_
_entity_poly.entity_id
_entity_poly.type
_entity_poly.pdbx_seq_one_letter_code
_entity_poly.pdbx_strand_id
1 'polypeptide(L)'
;MLCTSHAMMRDLAEQFRATMTLPVLLQGETSKGQLLQQFVSAGNALLVATSSFWEGVDVRGDTLSLVIIDKLPFTSPDDPLLKARMEDCRLRGGDPFDEVQLPDAVITLKQGVGRLIRDADDRGVLVIVITGW
;
A
#
# COMPACT_ATOMS: atom_id res chain seq x y z
N MET A 1 -0.74 -3.14 -7.22
CA MET A 1 -2.07 -3.51 -6.72
C MET A 1 -1.93 -4.14 -5.34
N LEU A 2 -2.54 -3.53 -4.33
CA LEU A 2 -2.62 -4.11 -3.00
C LEU A 2 -3.94 -4.86 -2.83
N CYS A 3 -3.92 -6.04 -2.22
CA CYS A 3 -5.07 -6.90 -1.99
C CYS A 3 -5.29 -7.13 -0.49
N THR A 4 -6.52 -7.40 -0.10
CA THR A 4 -6.88 -7.69 1.31
C THR A 4 -6.64 -9.12 1.76
N SER A 5 -6.40 -10.05 0.84
CA SER A 5 -6.10 -11.44 1.18
C SER A 5 -5.05 -12.04 0.25
N HIS A 6 -4.29 -13.01 0.76
CA HIS A 6 -3.33 -13.77 -0.04
C HIS A 6 -4.02 -14.60 -1.14
N ALA A 7 -5.26 -15.05 -0.94
CA ALA A 7 -6.01 -15.79 -1.95
C ALA A 7 -6.33 -14.89 -3.15
N MET A 8 -6.96 -13.73 -2.91
CA MET A 8 -7.26 -12.74 -3.93
C MET A 8 -6.00 -12.26 -4.67
N MET A 9 -4.92 -12.04 -3.93
CA MET A 9 -3.63 -11.65 -4.50
C MET A 9 -3.11 -12.65 -5.53
N ARG A 10 -3.20 -13.96 -5.24
CA ARG A 10 -2.77 -15.03 -6.16
C ARG A 10 -3.66 -15.12 -7.39
N ASP A 11 -4.98 -15.16 -7.19
CA ASP A 11 -5.95 -15.27 -8.28
C ASP A 11 -5.81 -14.11 -9.28
N LEU A 12 -5.67 -12.89 -8.77
CA LEU A 12 -5.47 -11.71 -9.62
C LEU A 12 -4.12 -11.75 -10.35
N ALA A 13 -3.05 -12.17 -9.69
CA ALA A 13 -1.75 -12.28 -10.34
C ALA A 13 -1.77 -13.29 -11.49
N GLU A 14 -2.44 -14.43 -11.33
CA GLU A 14 -2.64 -15.40 -12.43
C GLU A 14 -3.45 -14.80 -13.58
N GLN A 15 -4.55 -14.11 -13.29
CA GLN A 15 -5.36 -13.45 -14.32
C GLN A 15 -4.58 -12.37 -15.06
N PHE A 16 -3.80 -11.54 -14.36
CA PHE A 16 -2.97 -10.52 -14.99
C PHE A 16 -1.85 -11.12 -15.84
N ARG A 17 -1.23 -12.21 -15.39
CA ARG A 17 -0.22 -12.93 -16.20
C ARG A 17 -0.81 -13.50 -17.49
N ALA A 18 -2.07 -13.92 -17.46
CA ALA A 18 -2.76 -14.45 -18.64
C ALA A 18 -3.23 -13.36 -19.62
N THR A 19 -3.49 -12.14 -19.14
CA THR A 19 -4.15 -11.08 -19.93
C THR A 19 -3.24 -9.91 -20.29
N MET A 20 -2.16 -9.69 -19.54
CA MET A 20 -1.27 -8.55 -19.73
C MET A 20 0.09 -8.96 -20.31
N THR A 21 0.70 -8.07 -21.09
CA THR A 21 2.05 -8.25 -21.65
C THR A 21 3.15 -7.73 -20.73
N LEU A 22 2.80 -6.97 -19.70
CA LEU A 22 3.73 -6.43 -18.71
C LEU A 22 4.13 -7.49 -17.66
N PRO A 23 5.36 -7.42 -17.11
CA PRO A 23 5.79 -8.31 -16.04
C PRO A 23 4.88 -8.20 -14.81
N VAL A 24 4.35 -9.32 -14.34
CA VAL A 24 3.54 -9.37 -13.10
C VAL A 24 4.37 -10.00 -11.98
N LEU A 25 4.69 -9.18 -10.98
CA LEU A 25 5.47 -9.54 -9.81
C LEU A 25 4.53 -9.77 -8.63
N LEU A 26 4.72 -10.86 -7.90
CA LEU A 26 3.82 -11.26 -6.81
C LEU A 26 4.56 -11.35 -5.47
N GLN A 27 3.97 -10.76 -4.42
CA GLN A 27 4.50 -10.91 -3.06
C GLN A 27 4.52 -12.40 -2.66
N GLY A 28 5.67 -12.82 -2.12
CA GLY A 28 5.89 -14.19 -1.66
C GLY A 28 6.66 -15.06 -2.65
N GLU A 29 6.83 -14.63 -3.90
CA GLU A 29 7.69 -15.33 -4.86
C GLU A 29 9.18 -15.05 -4.62
N THR A 30 9.52 -13.86 -4.11
CA THR A 30 10.88 -13.47 -3.75
C THR A 30 10.88 -12.69 -2.44
N SER A 31 12.08 -12.38 -1.91
CA SER A 31 12.20 -11.47 -0.77
C SER A 31 11.66 -10.08 -1.10
N LYS A 32 11.09 -9.37 -0.11
CA LYS A 32 10.53 -8.02 -0.28
C LYS A 32 11.49 -7.07 -1.02
N GLY A 33 12.78 -7.07 -0.64
CA GLY A 33 13.80 -6.23 -1.28
C GLY A 33 14.09 -6.62 -2.74
N GLN A 34 14.21 -7.91 -3.05
CA GLN A 34 14.41 -8.37 -4.43
C GLN A 34 13.20 -8.08 -5.32
N LEU A 35 11.99 -8.25 -4.80
CA LEU A 35 10.76 -7.97 -5.54
C LEU A 35 10.65 -6.50 -5.93
N LEU A 36 11.01 -5.60 -5.00
CA LEU A 36 11.10 -4.17 -5.28
C LEU A 36 12.18 -3.85 -6.31
N GLN A 37 13.35 -4.49 -6.20
CA GLN A 37 14.43 -4.29 -7.17
C GLN A 37 14.03 -4.75 -8.57
N GLN A 38 13.33 -5.88 -8.69
CA GLN A 38 12.77 -6.37 -9.96
C GLN A 38 11.73 -5.42 -10.51
N PHE A 39 10.85 -4.89 -9.65
CA PHE A 39 9.82 -3.94 -10.04
C PHE A 39 10.42 -2.65 -10.60
N VAL A 40 11.39 -2.06 -9.90
CA VAL A 40 12.09 -0.85 -10.34
C VAL A 40 12.88 -1.11 -11.63
N SER A 41 13.63 -2.22 -11.69
CA SER A 41 14.44 -2.58 -12.86
C SER A 41 13.60 -2.85 -14.12
N ALA A 42 12.38 -3.38 -13.94
CA ALA A 42 11.49 -3.65 -15.06
C ALA A 42 10.95 -2.37 -15.70
N GLY A 43 10.77 -1.29 -14.92
CA GLY A 43 10.27 0.01 -15.39
C GLY A 43 8.80 0.03 -15.85
N ASN A 44 8.23 -1.12 -16.20
CA ASN A 44 6.84 -1.28 -16.65
C ASN A 44 6.19 -2.56 -16.08
N ALA A 45 6.39 -2.85 -14.79
CA ALA A 45 5.81 -4.02 -14.13
C ALA A 45 4.52 -3.71 -13.37
N LEU A 46 3.71 -4.75 -13.13
CA LEU A 46 2.62 -4.76 -12.15
C LEU A 46 3.06 -5.55 -10.93
N LEU A 47 3.17 -4.87 -9.78
CA LEU A 47 3.38 -5.53 -8.50
C LEU A 47 2.03 -5.81 -7.81
N VAL A 48 1.75 -7.08 -7.52
CA VAL A 48 0.56 -7.53 -6.78
C VAL A 48 1.01 -8.00 -5.40
N ALA A 49 0.46 -7.39 -4.35
CA ALA A 49 0.89 -7.63 -2.97
C ALA A 49 -0.27 -7.44 -1.98
N THR A 50 -0.10 -7.73 -0.70
CA THR A 50 -1.02 -7.39 0.39
C THR A 50 -0.70 -6.02 0.98
N SER A 51 -1.63 -5.44 1.76
CA SER A 51 -1.42 -4.15 2.45
C SER A 51 -0.13 -4.11 3.30
N SER A 52 0.19 -5.21 3.98
CA SER A 52 1.42 -5.37 4.78
C SER A 52 2.72 -5.31 3.97
N PHE A 53 2.65 -5.39 2.64
CA PHE A 53 3.83 -5.23 1.80
C PHE A 53 4.44 -3.84 1.95
N TRP A 54 3.59 -2.81 2.10
CA TRP A 54 4.01 -1.40 2.15
C TRP A 54 4.66 -0.99 3.47
N GLU A 55 4.47 -1.76 4.54
CA GLU A 55 5.13 -1.51 5.82
C GLU A 55 6.65 -1.64 5.66
N GLY A 56 7.36 -0.53 5.92
CA GLY A 56 8.82 -0.47 5.89
C GLY A 56 9.44 -0.43 4.47
N VAL A 57 8.65 -0.15 3.44
CA VAL A 57 9.16 -0.05 2.06
C VAL A 57 9.74 1.34 1.79
N ASP A 58 11.06 1.40 1.53
CA ASP A 58 11.75 2.54 0.94
C ASP A 58 12.11 2.18 -0.51
N VAL A 59 11.27 2.57 -1.47
CA VAL A 59 11.63 2.44 -2.89
C VAL A 59 12.50 3.63 -3.27
N ARG A 60 13.71 3.35 -3.76
CA ARG A 60 14.59 4.35 -4.34
C ARG A 60 14.66 4.10 -5.84
N GLY A 61 14.20 5.06 -6.65
CA GLY A 61 14.28 5.02 -8.11
C GLY A 61 13.13 5.72 -8.82
N ASP A 62 13.39 6.18 -10.04
CA ASP A 62 12.60 7.12 -10.84
C ASP A 62 11.31 6.53 -11.48
N THR A 63 10.84 5.37 -11.03
CA THR A 63 9.91 4.55 -11.85
C THR A 63 8.72 4.00 -11.07
N LEU A 64 7.85 4.89 -10.59
CA LEU A 64 6.53 4.50 -10.08
C LEU A 64 5.41 5.36 -10.70
N SER A 65 4.86 4.88 -11.82
CA SER A 65 3.85 5.61 -12.60
C SER A 65 2.40 5.35 -12.14
N LEU A 66 2.12 4.21 -11.49
CA LEU A 66 0.75 3.85 -11.05
C LEU A 66 0.76 2.93 -9.82
N VAL A 67 0.13 3.38 -8.73
CA VAL A 67 -0.12 2.56 -7.53
C VAL A 67 -1.61 2.42 -7.30
N ILE A 68 -2.08 1.18 -7.21
CA ILE A 68 -3.46 0.84 -6.90
C ILE A 68 -3.53 0.25 -5.49
N ILE A 69 -4.28 0.90 -4.61
CA ILE A 69 -4.51 0.54 -3.22
C ILE A 69 -6.00 0.16 -3.05
N ASP A 70 -6.27 -1.08 -2.64
CA ASP A 70 -7.63 -1.62 -2.41
C ASP A 70 -8.25 -1.20 -1.06
N LYS A 71 -7.46 -0.75 -0.08
CA LYS A 71 -7.93 -0.19 1.21
C LYS A 71 -6.94 0.79 1.81
N LEU A 72 -7.45 1.78 2.55
CA LEU A 72 -6.60 2.70 3.33
C LEU A 72 -5.72 1.91 4.32
N PRO A 73 -4.45 2.33 4.52
CA PRO A 73 -3.49 1.64 5.38
C PRO A 73 -3.79 1.96 6.85
N PHE A 74 -4.82 1.35 7.41
CA PHE A 74 -5.11 1.46 8.85
C PHE A 74 -4.09 0.66 9.66
N THR A 75 -3.54 1.29 10.68
CA THR A 75 -2.69 0.64 11.69
C THR A 75 -3.47 -0.51 12.35
N SER A 76 -2.78 -1.62 12.62
CA SER A 76 -3.38 -2.77 13.30
C SER A 76 -4.05 -2.32 14.60
N PRO A 77 -5.29 -2.75 14.88
CA PRO A 77 -5.98 -2.47 16.14
C PRO A 77 -5.19 -2.94 17.36
N ASP A 78 -4.28 -3.92 17.19
CA ASP A 78 -3.47 -4.48 18.25
C ASP A 78 -2.21 -3.67 18.60
N ASP A 79 -1.92 -2.62 17.85
CA ASP A 79 -0.81 -1.72 18.15
C ASP A 79 -1.04 -1.02 19.51
N PRO A 80 -0.10 -1.14 20.48
CA PRO A 80 -0.28 -0.57 21.82
C PRO A 80 -0.40 0.96 21.83
N LEU A 81 0.30 1.65 20.93
CA LEU A 81 0.27 3.10 20.86
C LEU A 81 -1.06 3.59 20.27
N LEU A 82 -1.56 2.90 19.24
CA LEU A 82 -2.88 3.16 18.68
C LEU A 82 -3.97 2.94 19.74
N LYS A 83 -3.92 1.83 20.49
CA LYS A 83 -4.87 1.56 21.59
C LYS A 83 -4.90 2.70 22.61
N ALA A 84 -3.72 3.16 23.05
CA ALA A 84 -3.61 4.26 24.01
C ALA A 84 -4.20 5.58 23.48
N ARG A 85 -3.94 5.91 22.21
CA ARG A 85 -4.50 7.12 21.57
C ARG A 85 -6.02 7.04 21.40
N MET A 86 -6.54 5.87 21.00
CA MET A 86 -7.97 5.66 20.87
C MET A 86 -8.69 5.76 22.22
N GLU A 87 -8.09 5.25 23.30
CA GLU A 87 -8.66 5.33 24.64
C GLU A 87 -8.69 6.77 25.17
N ASP A 88 -7.61 7.53 25.01
CA ASP A 88 -7.56 8.97 25.35
C ASP A 88 -8.60 9.79 24.56
N CYS A 89 -8.79 9.49 23.26
CA CYS A 89 -9.84 10.10 22.44
C CYS A 89 -11.25 9.81 22.98
N ARG A 90 -11.53 8.55 23.35
CA ARG A 90 -12.83 8.18 23.95
C ARG A 90 -13.07 8.89 25.28
N LEU A 91 -12.04 8.99 26.12
CA LEU A 91 -12.13 9.68 27.42
C LEU A 91 -12.47 11.17 27.27
N ARG A 92 -12.10 11.79 26.14
CA ARG A 92 -12.44 13.17 25.79
C ARG A 92 -13.80 13.32 25.10
N GLY A 93 -14.54 12.21 24.90
CA GLY A 93 -15.84 12.19 24.25
C GLY A 93 -15.79 12.27 22.72
N GLY A 94 -14.60 12.07 22.12
CA GLY A 94 -14.40 12.10 20.68
C GLY A 94 -14.63 10.75 20.00
N ASP A 95 -14.64 10.75 18.66
CA ASP A 95 -14.69 9.52 17.85
C ASP A 95 -13.27 9.07 17.43
N PRO A 96 -12.75 7.94 17.96
CA PRO A 96 -11.40 7.48 17.65
C PRO A 96 -11.18 7.12 16.19
N PHE A 97 -12.24 6.77 15.45
CA PHE A 97 -12.11 6.46 14.03
C PHE A 97 -11.76 7.74 13.25
N ASP A 98 -12.60 8.77 13.36
CA ASP A 98 -12.40 10.04 12.65
C ASP A 98 -11.23 10.87 13.18
N GLU A 99 -10.98 10.83 14.49
CA GLU A 99 -9.98 11.70 15.13
C GLU A 99 -8.59 11.07 15.28
N VAL A 100 -8.47 9.73 15.20
CA VAL A 100 -7.19 9.03 15.39
C VAL A 100 -6.87 8.11 14.21
N GLN A 101 -7.72 7.12 13.91
CA GLN A 101 -7.39 6.09 12.92
C GLN A 101 -7.31 6.65 11.49
N LEU A 102 -8.29 7.46 11.09
CA LEU A 102 -8.32 8.05 9.76
C LEU A 102 -7.14 9.02 9.53
N PRO A 103 -6.82 9.96 10.45
CA PRO A 103 -5.64 10.80 10.34
C PRO A 103 -4.33 10.00 10.25
N ASP A 104 -4.14 8.97 11.07
CA ASP A 104 -2.93 8.13 11.03
C ASP A 104 -2.82 7.38 9.69
N ALA A 105 -3.93 6.85 9.17
CA ALA A 105 -3.95 6.20 7.85
C ALA A 105 -3.63 7.18 6.72
N VAL A 106 -4.15 8.42 6.78
CA VAL A 106 -3.86 9.48 5.80
C VAL A 106 -2.39 9.91 5.87
N ILE A 107 -1.80 10.04 7.06
CA ILE A 107 -0.38 10.36 7.23
C ILE A 107 0.47 9.23 6.64
N THR A 108 0.17 7.98 6.99
CA THR A 108 0.87 6.80 6.47
C THR A 108 0.78 6.73 4.94
N LEU A 109 -0.40 7.00 4.38
CA LEU A 109 -0.61 7.09 2.94
C LEU A 109 0.23 8.21 2.33
N LYS A 110 0.21 9.43 2.89
CA LYS A 110 1.02 10.56 2.42
C LYS A 110 2.52 10.24 2.45
N GLN A 111 2.99 9.55 3.49
CA GLN A 111 4.39 9.12 3.60
C GLN A 111 4.73 8.04 2.57
N GLY A 112 3.81 7.10 2.31
CA GLY A 112 3.96 6.13 1.24
C GLY A 112 4.01 6.78 -0.15
N VAL A 113 3.14 7.76 -0.40
CA VAL A 113 3.06 8.50 -1.68
C VAL A 113 4.24 9.44 -1.88
N GLY A 114 4.73 10.11 -0.82
CA GLY A 114 5.93 10.94 -0.89
C GLY A 114 7.22 10.16 -1.16
N ARG A 115 7.18 8.82 -1.08
CA ARG A 115 8.26 7.94 -1.57
C ARG A 115 8.12 7.57 -3.04
N LEU A 116 6.96 7.81 -3.66
CA LEU A 116 6.66 7.50 -5.06
C LEU A 116 6.96 8.65 -6.01
N ILE A 117 6.73 9.89 -5.57
CA ILE A 117 6.86 11.12 -6.36
C ILE A 117 7.80 12.03 -5.56
N ARG A 118 9.05 12.18 -6.00
CA ARG A 118 10.08 12.94 -5.28
C ARG A 118 10.53 14.20 -6.02
N ASP A 119 10.51 14.19 -7.35
CA ASP A 119 10.89 15.33 -8.16
C ASP A 119 9.69 16.02 -8.82
N ALA A 120 9.83 17.31 -9.11
CA ALA A 120 8.75 18.12 -9.71
C ALA A 120 8.32 17.60 -11.09
N ASP A 121 9.18 16.84 -11.75
CA ASP A 121 8.94 16.22 -13.06
C ASP A 121 8.37 14.80 -12.96
N ASP A 122 8.32 14.20 -11.75
CA ASP A 122 7.77 12.87 -11.53
C ASP A 122 6.26 12.86 -11.76
N ARG A 123 5.78 11.87 -12.52
CA ARG A 123 4.36 11.65 -12.77
C ARG A 123 3.95 10.27 -12.28
N GLY A 124 3.11 10.26 -11.25
CA GLY A 124 2.51 9.05 -10.70
C GLY A 124 1.00 9.20 -10.54
N VAL A 125 0.26 8.11 -10.76
CA VAL A 125 -1.17 8.02 -10.48
C VAL A 125 -1.36 7.14 -9.25
N LEU A 126 -2.03 7.65 -8.23
CA LEU A 126 -2.49 6.85 -7.10
C LEU A 126 -3.99 6.59 -7.28
N VAL A 127 -4.37 5.33 -7.37
CA VAL A 127 -5.77 4.90 -7.41
C VAL A 127 -6.09 4.24 -6.09
N ILE A 128 -7.04 4.80 -5.35
CA ILE A 128 -7.60 4.20 -4.15
C ILE A 128 -8.96 3.66 -4.54
N VAL A 129 -9.10 2.33 -4.54
CA VAL A 129 -10.39 1.68 -4.69
C VAL A 129 -10.82 1.33 -3.27
N ILE A 130 -11.97 1.81 -2.81
CA ILE A 130 -12.52 1.40 -1.51
C ILE A 130 -13.71 0.50 -1.81
N THR A 131 -13.51 -0.80 -1.73
CA THR A 131 -14.56 -1.79 -1.95
C THR A 131 -15.09 -2.29 -0.60
N GLY A 132 -16.35 -1.94 -0.30
CA GLY A 132 -17.05 -2.30 0.94
C GLY A 132 -16.89 -1.25 2.04
N TRP A 133 -17.89 -0.39 2.17
CA TRP A 133 -18.26 0.27 3.43
C TRP A 133 -19.42 -0.51 4.03
#